data_AF-A0A1W5ZX18-F1
#
_entry.id   AF-A0A1W5ZX18-F1
#
_cell.length_a   1.000
_cell.length_b   1.000
_cell.length_c   1.000
_cell.angle_alpha   90.00
_cell.angle_beta   90.00
_cell.angle_gamma   90.00
#
_symmetry.space_group_name_H-M   'P 1'
#
loop_
_entity.id
_entity.type
_entity.pdbx_description
1 polymer ?
#
loop_
_entity_poly.entity_id
_entity_poly.type
_entity_poly.pdbx_seq_one_letter_code
_entity_poly.pdbx_strand_id
1 'polypeptide(L)'
;MEHFPVIHTNFWDAIIAVPVVLILTQITKLLFQVPKPVVPSIANVFGLLISIFFAHPHNWWAGVFMGFFYGNAAVGAYASLKTSYISYKRKKEKPPQTG
;
A
#
# COMPACT_ATOMS: atom_id res chain seq x y z
N MET A 1 7.29 -16.42 33.26
CA MET A 1 6.29 -15.62 32.53
C MET A 1 6.94 -15.19 31.24
N GLU A 2 6.49 -15.70 30.10
CA GLU A 2 7.03 -15.27 28.80
C GLU A 2 6.73 -13.78 28.66
N HIS A 3 7.79 -12.97 28.63
CA HIS A 3 7.68 -11.54 28.41
C HIS A 3 7.39 -11.37 26.91
N PHE A 4 6.12 -11.56 26.53
CA PHE A 4 5.67 -11.23 25.19
C PHE A 4 6.05 -9.77 24.94
N PRO A 5 6.82 -9.46 23.88
CA PRO A 5 7.09 -8.08 23.54
C PRO A 5 5.75 -7.42 23.29
N VAL A 6 5.37 -6.48 24.16
CA VAL A 6 4.19 -5.65 23.95
C VAL A 6 4.55 -4.75 22.79
N ILE A 7 4.25 -5.21 21.59
CA ILE A 7 4.36 -4.40 20.39
C ILE A 7 3.31 -3.31 20.59
N HIS A 8 3.74 -2.13 21.00
CA HIS A 8 2.96 -0.91 20.84
C HIS A 8 2.82 -0.69 19.33
N THR A 9 1.92 -1.48 18.75
CA THR A 9 1.47 -1.35 17.39
C THR A 9 0.80 0.01 17.38
N ASN A 10 1.55 1.04 17.00
CA ASN A 10 0.99 2.36 16.87
C ASN A 10 0.03 2.25 15.69
N PHE A 11 -1.24 1.99 15.95
CA PHE A 11 -2.27 1.84 14.92
C PHE A 11 -2.25 3.05 13.97
N TRP A 12 -1.87 4.20 14.52
CA TRP A 12 -1.57 5.43 13.80
C TRP A 12 -0.45 5.30 12.77
N ASP A 13 0.59 4.52 13.00
CA ASP A 13 1.64 4.25 12.01
C ASP A 13 1.08 3.52 10.79
N ALA A 14 0.19 2.54 10.99
CA ALA A 14 -0.43 1.85 9.86
C ALA A 14 -1.35 2.79 9.05
N ILE A 15 -2.13 3.62 9.75
CA ILE A 15 -3.02 4.61 9.13
C ILE A 15 -2.25 5.64 8.32
N ILE A 16 -1.05 6.05 8.77
CA ILE A 16 -0.24 7.07 8.09
C ILE A 16 0.66 6.43 7.02
N ALA A 17 1.29 5.29 7.32
CA ALA A 17 2.22 4.61 6.42
C ALA A 17 1.53 4.13 5.15
N VAL A 18 0.31 3.59 5.22
CA VAL A 18 -0.38 3.05 4.03
C VAL A 18 -0.67 4.15 2.99
N PRO A 19 -1.28 5.31 3.33
CA PRO A 19 -1.40 6.45 2.42
C PRO A 19 -0.06 6.96 1.92
N VAL A 20 0.97 7.04 2.77
CA VAL A 20 2.30 7.51 2.37
C VAL A 20 2.93 6.58 1.33
N VAL A 21 2.90 5.25 1.54
CA VAL A 21 3.36 4.25 0.56
C VAL A 21 2.57 4.38 -0.74
N LEU A 22 1.26 4.60 -0.66
CA LEU A 22 0.41 4.77 -1.83
C LEU A 22 0.76 6.06 -2.61
N ILE A 23 1.01 7.17 -1.91
CA ILE A 23 1.44 8.43 -2.54
C ILE A 23 2.82 8.26 -3.18
N LEU A 24 3.80 7.70 -2.46
CA LEU A 24 5.16 7.46 -2.98
C LEU A 24 5.16 6.55 -4.21
N THR A 25 4.35 5.49 -4.21
CA THR A 25 4.21 4.60 -5.37
C THR A 25 3.60 5.31 -6.58
N GLN A 26 2.62 6.19 -6.36
CA GLN A 26 2.04 6.99 -7.45
C GLN A 26 3.01 8.06 -7.97
N ILE A 27 3.77 8.73 -7.09
CA ILE A 27 4.84 9.68 -7.48
C ILE A 27 5.90 8.95 -8.30
N THR A 28 6.37 7.80 -7.83
CA THR A 28 7.38 6.99 -8.53
C THR A 28 6.87 6.55 -9.90
N LYS A 29 5.61 6.13 -9.99
CA LYS A 29 4.96 5.80 -11.26
C LYS A 29 4.89 7.00 -12.21
N LEU A 30 4.59 8.20 -11.70
CA LEU A 30 4.53 9.43 -12.50
C LEU A 30 5.92 9.84 -13.01
N LEU A 31 6.94 9.75 -12.15
CA LEU A 31 8.30 10.20 -12.45
C LEU A 31 9.05 9.22 -13.37
N PHE A 32 8.91 7.92 -13.16
CA PHE A 32 9.67 6.87 -13.87
C PHE A 32 8.86 6.16 -14.97
N GLN A 33 7.63 6.60 -15.26
CA GLN A 33 6.73 5.96 -16.24
C GLN A 33 6.63 4.42 -16.07
N VAL A 34 6.64 3.97 -14.81
CA VAL A 34 6.81 2.55 -14.49
C VAL A 34 5.66 1.72 -15.07
N PRO A 35 5.95 0.57 -15.70
CA PRO A 35 4.92 -0.34 -16.17
C PRO A 35 4.01 -0.78 -15.02
N LYS A 36 2.69 -0.72 -15.26
CA LYS A 36 1.61 -1.09 -14.33
C LYS A 36 1.83 -2.39 -13.53
N PRO A 37 2.41 -3.48 -14.07
CA PRO A 37 2.66 -4.70 -13.29
C PRO A 37 3.73 -4.56 -12.20
N VAL A 38 4.60 -3.55 -12.24
CA VAL A 38 5.70 -3.38 -11.27
C VAL A 38 5.29 -2.49 -10.09
N VAL A 39 4.17 -1.77 -10.21
CA VAL A 39 3.61 -0.91 -9.15
C VAL A 39 3.40 -1.66 -7.82
N PRO A 40 2.88 -2.91 -7.80
CA PRO A 40 2.72 -3.66 -6.56
C PRO A 40 4.04 -4.00 -5.88
N SER A 41 5.07 -4.37 -6.66
CA SER A 41 6.40 -4.68 -6.13
C SER A 41 7.05 -3.44 -5.49
N ILE A 42 6.91 -2.28 -6.14
CA ILE A 42 7.41 -1.00 -5.61
C ILE A 42 6.69 -0.62 -4.32
N ALA A 43 5.38 -0.85 -4.24
CA ALA A 43 4.60 -0.60 -3.02
C ALA A 43 5.08 -1.46 -1.86
N ASN A 44 5.41 -2.72 -2.12
CA ASN A 44 5.94 -3.62 -1.10
C ASN A 44 7.34 -3.20 -0.62
N VAL A 45 8.20 -2.77 -1.55
CA VAL A 45 9.54 -2.24 -1.21
C VAL A 45 9.43 -0.98 -0.36
N PHE A 46 8.56 -0.03 -0.72
CA PHE A 46 8.35 1.17 0.11
C PHE A 46 7.70 0.86 1.46
N GLY A 47 6.76 -0.09 1.53
CA GLY A 47 6.16 -0.54 2.79
C GLY A 47 7.20 -1.15 3.74
N LEU A 48 8.09 -1.99 3.21
CA LEU A 48 9.22 -2.56 3.95
C LEU A 48 10.20 -1.49 4.40
N LEU A 49 10.58 -0.56 3.53
CA LEU A 49 11.49 0.55 3.88
C LEU A 49 10.89 1.43 4.98
N ILE A 50 9.63 1.84 4.85
CA ILE A 50 9.00 2.70 5.86
C ILE A 50 8.85 1.97 7.20
N SER A 51 8.48 0.70 7.19
CA SER A 51 8.28 -0.03 8.45
C SER A 51 9.59 -0.38 9.16
N ILE A 52 10.63 -0.78 8.42
CA ILE A 52 11.93 -1.12 8.99
C ILE A 52 12.64 0.13 9.53
N PHE A 53 12.60 1.25 8.81
CA PHE A 53 13.36 2.45 9.18
C PHE A 53 12.63 3.40 10.13
N PHE A 54 11.30 3.54 10.03
CA PHE A 54 10.55 4.50 10.85
C PHE A 54 9.75 3.86 11.99
N ALA A 55 9.08 2.73 11.73
CA ALA A 55 8.09 2.20 12.69
C ALA A 55 8.72 1.37 13.81
N HIS A 56 9.69 0.50 13.50
CA HIS A 56 10.23 -0.47 14.46
C HIS A 56 11.76 -0.63 14.40
N PRO A 57 12.55 0.43 14.64
CA PRO A 57 14.02 0.35 14.57
C PRO A 57 14.64 -0.59 15.62
N HIS A 58 13.92 -0.89 16.71
CA HIS A 58 14.40 -1.74 17.81
C HIS A 58 14.03 -3.23 17.66
N ASN A 59 13.15 -3.59 16.73
CA ASN A 59 12.75 -4.98 16.51
C ASN A 59 12.57 -5.28 15.02
N TRP A 60 13.65 -5.79 14.42
CA TRP A 60 13.75 -6.11 13.00
C TRP A 60 12.61 -7.02 12.50
N TRP A 61 12.21 -8.03 13.28
CA TRP A 61 11.14 -8.95 12.90
C TRP A 61 9.76 -8.29 12.88
N ALA A 62 9.48 -7.41 13.85
CA ALA A 62 8.23 -6.64 13.88
C ALA A 62 8.13 -5.66 12.70
N GLY A 63 9.24 -4.99 12.36
CA GLY A 63 9.32 -4.08 11.21
C GLY A 63 9.12 -4.79 9.87
N VAL A 64 9.66 -6.00 9.69
CA VAL A 64 9.44 -6.77 8.45
C VAL A 64 7.97 -7.20 8.32
N PHE A 65 7.38 -7.74 9.39
CA PHE A 65 5.96 -8.16 9.38
C PHE A 65 5.03 -6.99 9.10
N MET A 66 5.24 -5.86 9.77
CA MET A 66 4.46 -4.64 9.55
C MET A 66 4.69 -4.03 8.17
N GLY A 67 5.91 -4.09 7.65
CA GLY A 67 6.23 -3.60 6.31
C GLY A 67 5.48 -4.35 5.21
N PHE A 68 5.38 -5.67 5.32
CA PHE A 68 4.53 -6.46 4.45
C PHE A 68 3.04 -6.09 4.60
N PHE A 69 2.58 -5.83 5.82
CA PHE A 69 1.20 -5.42 6.05
C PHE A 69 0.90 -4.08 5.36
N TYR A 70 1.78 -3.09 5.52
CA TYR A 70 1.63 -1.75 4.93
C TYR A 70 1.72 -1.81 3.40
N GLY A 71 2.68 -2.57 2.88
CA GLY A 71 2.86 -2.80 1.44
C GLY A 71 1.62 -3.43 0.82
N ASN A 72 1.12 -4.54 1.38
CA ASN A 72 -0.07 -5.22 0.86
C ASN A 72 -1.34 -4.38 0.98
N ALA A 73 -1.51 -3.62 2.08
CA ALA A 73 -2.63 -2.70 2.23
C ALA A 73 -2.61 -1.60 1.16
N ALA A 74 -1.43 -1.04 0.86
CA ALA A 74 -1.27 -0.05 -0.21
C ALA A 74 -1.55 -0.66 -1.59
N VAL A 75 -1.09 -1.88 -1.87
CA VAL A 75 -1.40 -2.61 -3.11
C VAL A 75 -2.89 -2.86 -3.26
N GLY A 76 -3.56 -3.32 -2.20
CA GLY A 76 -5.00 -3.57 -2.18
C GLY A 76 -5.80 -2.30 -2.45
N ALA A 77 -5.44 -1.20 -1.79
CA ALA A 77 -6.05 0.11 -2.03
C ALA A 77 -5.83 0.58 -3.49
N TYR A 78 -4.62 0.42 -4.03
CA TYR A 78 -4.33 0.74 -5.43
C TYR A 78 -5.17 -0.10 -6.41
N ALA A 79 -5.27 -1.41 -6.17
CA ALA A 79 -6.05 -2.32 -7.01
C ALA A 79 -7.55 -1.99 -6.97
N SER A 80 -8.09 -1.68 -5.78
CA SER A 80 -9.49 -1.27 -5.59
C SER A 80 -9.80 0.05 -6.32
N LEU A 81 -8.95 1.06 -6.16
CA LEU A 81 -9.07 2.34 -6.85
C LEU A 81 -9.02 2.18 -8.37
N LYS A 82 -8.04 1.41 -8.88
CA LYS A 82 -7.89 1.12 -10.31
C LYS A 82 -9.11 0.39 -10.86
N THR A 83 -9.61 -0.60 -10.15
CA THR A 83 -10.79 -1.37 -10.57
C THR A 83 -12.03 -0.50 -10.59
N SER A 84 -12.25 0.29 -9.54
CA SER A 84 -13.36 1.25 -9.44
C SER A 84 -13.33 2.27 -10.57
N TYR A 85 -12.15 2.82 -10.88
CA TYR A 85 -11.96 3.77 -11.98
C TYR A 85 -12.27 3.14 -13.36
N ILE A 86 -11.78 1.93 -13.62
CA ILE A 86 -12.05 1.22 -14.89
C ILE A 86 -13.55 0.92 -15.02
N SER A 87 -14.18 0.45 -13.95
CA SER A 87 -15.63 0.20 -13.91
C SER A 87 -16.44 1.46 -14.17
N TYR A 88 -16.05 2.59 -13.56
CA TYR A 88 -16.69 3.88 -13.81
C TYR A 88 -16.55 4.33 -15.27
N LYS A 89 -15.35 4.21 -15.85
CA LYS A 89 -15.09 4.55 -17.26
C LYS A 89 -15.91 3.69 -18.22
N ARG A 90 -15.95 2.37 -17.99
CA ARG A 90 -16.76 1.43 -18.79
C ARG A 90 -18.26 1.69 -18.69
N LYS A 91 -18.74 2.16 -17.54
CA LYS A 91 -20.15 2.53 -17.37
C LYS A 91 -20.53 3.76 -18.21
N LYS A 92 -19.61 4.70 -18.42
CA LYS A 92 -19.80 5.85 -19.31
C LYS A 92 -19.72 5.49 -20.81
N GLU A 93 -18.98 4.45 -21.17
CA GLU A 93 -18.79 4.04 -22.57
C GLU A 93 -19.91 3.12 -23.11
N LYS A 94 -20.72 2.49 -22.24
CA LYS A 94 -21.93 1.79 -22.68
C LYS A 94 -23.07 2.79 -22.91
N PRO A 95 -23.66 2.88 -24.12
CA PRO A 95 -24.93 3.59 -24.29
C PRO A 95 -25.98 2.99 -23.35
N PRO A 96 -27.00 3.76 -22.92
CA PRO A 96 -28.10 3.19 -22.17
C PRO A 96 -28.65 2.01 -22.98
N GLN A 97 -28.55 0.79 -22.42
CA GLN A 97 -29.24 -0.37 -22.97
C GLN A 97 -30.72 -0.08 -22.80
N THR A 98 -31.35 0.46 -23.84
CA THR A 98 -32.81 0.53 -23.98
C THR A 98 -33.31 -0.91 -23.97
N GLY A 99 -33.86 -1.32 -22.82
CA GLY A 99 -34.76 -2.46 -22.73
C GLY A 99 -36.16 -2.07 -23.23
#